data_AF-A0A1Y3AZG3-F1
#
_entry.id   AF-A0A1Y3AZG3-F1
#
_cell.length_a   1.000
_cell.length_b   1.000
_cell.length_c   1.000
_cell.angle_alpha   90.00
_cell.angle_beta   90.00
_cell.angle_gamma   90.00
#
_symmetry.space_group_name_H-M   'P 1'
#
loop_
_entity.id
_entity.type
_entity.pdbx_description
1 polymer ?
#
loop_
_entity_poly.entity_id
_entity_poly.type
_entity_poly.pdbx_seq_one_letter_code
_entity_poly.pdbx_strand_id
1 'polypeptide(L)' 'MSPITINGGPLSYSYQFHSLYIHFGIVDSYGSEHLISGFQFPGEIQLIGYNSDLYENYDEASTKPNGLVGIAIFLK' A
#
# COMPACT_ATOMS: atom_id res chain seq x y z
N MET A 1 20.97 1.74 9.02
CA MET A 1 20.43 1.07 7.82
C MET A 1 19.72 2.11 6.98
N SER A 2 19.85 2.06 5.65
CA SER A 2 19.12 2.99 4.77
C SER A 2 17.63 2.63 4.77
N PRO A 3 16.72 3.64 4.71
CA PRO A 3 15.29 3.37 4.60
C PRO A 3 14.96 2.60 3.32
N ILE A 4 13.91 1.78 3.37
CA ILE A 4 13.34 1.14 2.17
C ILE A 4 12.43 2.17 1.50
N THR A 5 12.66 2.42 0.21
CA THR A 5 11.98 3.46 -0.55
C THR A 5 11.23 2.86 -1.74
N ILE A 6 10.04 3.39 -2.00
CA ILE A 6 9.18 3.10 -3.15
C ILE A 6 9.23 4.34 -4.05
N ASN A 7 9.62 4.17 -5.31
CA ASN A 7 9.73 5.24 -6.31
C ASN A 7 9.53 4.70 -7.74
N GLY A 8 9.44 5.61 -8.70
CA GLY A 8 9.21 5.27 -10.12
C GLY A 8 7.75 4.99 -10.47
N GLY A 9 7.51 4.37 -11.63
CA GLY A 9 6.16 4.12 -12.13
C GLY A 9 5.37 5.43 -12.30
N PRO A 10 4.13 5.54 -11.77
CA PRO A 10 3.35 6.78 -11.81
C PRO A 10 3.72 7.80 -10.72
N LEU A 11 4.69 7.50 -9.85
CA LEU A 11 5.00 8.31 -8.67
C LEU A 11 5.95 9.47 -9.02
N SER A 12 5.58 10.67 -8.58
CA SER A 12 6.43 11.87 -8.71
C SER A 12 7.37 12.11 -7.52
N TYR A 13 7.22 11.33 -6.45
CA TYR A 13 7.97 11.47 -5.19
C TYR A 13 8.53 10.12 -4.73
N SER A 14 9.46 10.17 -3.79
CA SER A 14 9.95 9.02 -3.04
C SER A 14 9.10 8.80 -1.79
N TYR A 15 8.66 7.56 -1.60
CA TYR A 15 7.88 7.16 -0.43
C TYR A 15 8.67 6.18 0.41
N GLN A 16 8.84 6.45 1.70
CA GLN A 16 9.46 5.50 2.61
C GLN A 16 8.44 4.45 3.07
N PHE A 17 8.82 3.17 3.01
CA PHE A 17 8.01 2.07 3.53
C PHE A 17 7.69 2.27 5.01
N HIS A 18 6.43 2.06 5.38
CA HIS A 18 5.94 2.21 6.74
C HIS A 18 5.36 0.90 7.28
N SER A 19 4.38 0.32 6.59
CA SER A 19 3.64 -0.85 7.10
C SER A 19 3.23 -1.82 5.99
N LEU A 20 2.93 -3.05 6.42
CA LEU A 20 2.37 -4.12 5.59
C LEU A 20 1.12 -4.64 6.29
N TYR A 21 0.03 -4.77 5.54
CA TYR A 21 -1.20 -5.42 5.98
C TYR A 21 -1.51 -6.61 5.07
N ILE A 22 -2.15 -7.63 5.65
CA ILE A 22 -2.64 -8.79 4.92
C ILE A 22 -4.12 -8.92 5.23
N HIS A 23 -4.94 -8.83 4.18
CA HIS A 23 -6.38 -9.04 4.22
C HIS A 23 -6.65 -10.41 3.60
N PHE A 24 -7.44 -11.25 4.27
CA PHE A 24 -7.77 -12.58 3.78
C PHE A 24 -9.15 -13.01 4.28
N GLY A 25 -9.83 -13.84 3.49
CA GLY A 25 -11.12 -14.41 3.87
C GLY A 25 -10.96 -15.64 4.76
N ILE A 26 -12.07 -16.06 5.36
CA ILE A 26 -12.14 -17.32 6.10
C ILE A 26 -12.11 -18.52 5.14
N VAL A 27 -12.46 -18.29 3.87
CA VAL A 27 -12.45 -19.26 2.77
C VAL A 27 -11.90 -18.61 1.49
N ASP A 28 -11.35 -19.41 0.59
CA ASP A 28 -10.59 -18.93 -0.58
C ASP A 28 -11.45 -18.22 -1.65
N SER A 29 -12.79 -18.19 -1.51
CA SER A 29 -13.67 -17.52 -2.47
C SER A 29 -13.71 -15.98 -2.33
N TYR A 30 -13.17 -15.43 -1.24
CA TYR A 30 -13.16 -13.98 -0.99
C TYR A 30 -12.02 -13.60 -0.02
N GLY A 31 -11.72 -12.31 0.10
CA GLY A 31 -10.75 -11.82 1.09
C GLY A 31 -9.97 -10.59 0.68
N SER A 32 -9.71 -10.40 -0.61
CA SER A 32 -9.13 -9.16 -1.13
C SER A 32 -10.09 -7.98 -0.98
N GLU A 33 -9.57 -6.80 -0.68
CA GLU A 33 -10.39 -5.59 -0.62
C GLU A 33 -10.67 -5.05 -2.03
N HIS A 34 -9.67 -5.09 -2.92
CA HIS A 34 -9.84 -4.75 -4.32
C HIS A 34 -10.46 -5.92 -5.12
N LEU A 35 -11.15 -5.58 -6.21
CA LEU A 35 -11.77 -6.53 -7.13
C LEU A 35 -11.26 -6.32 -8.55
N ILE A 36 -11.10 -7.39 -9.32
CA ILE A 36 -10.87 -7.33 -10.76
C ILE A 36 -12.12 -7.81 -11.49
N SER A 37 -12.74 -6.93 -12.30
CA SER A 37 -13.97 -7.25 -13.04
C SER A 37 -15.11 -7.81 -12.16
N GLY A 38 -15.19 -7.36 -10.90
CA GLY A 38 -16.18 -7.82 -9.94
C GLY A 38 -15.84 -9.11 -9.18
N PHE A 39 -14.67 -9.70 -9.42
CA PHE A 39 -14.20 -10.90 -8.70
C PHE A 39 -13.19 -10.53 -7.62
N GLN A 40 -13.36 -11.15 -6.44
CA GLN A 40 -12.40 -11.11 -5.34
C GLN A 40 -11.37 -12.23 -5.46
N PHE A 41 -10.24 -12.03 -4.80
CA PHE A 41 -9.20 -13.02 -4.57
C PHE A 41 -9.25 -13.51 -3.10
N PRO A 42 -8.69 -14.69 -2.78
CA PRO A 42 -8.58 -15.20 -1.41
C PRO A 42 -7.99 -14.21 -0.39
N GLY A 43 -7.12 -13.31 -0.85
CA GLY A 43 -6.53 -12.26 -0.02
C GLY A 43 -5.76 -11.21 -0.81
N GLU A 44 -5.26 -10.22 -0.08
CA GLU A 44 -4.51 -9.07 -0.58
C GLU A 44 -3.43 -8.67 0.42
N ILE A 45 -2.21 -8.48 -0.06
CA ILE A 45 -1.13 -7.82 0.68
C ILE A 45 -1.14 -6.35 0.30
N GLN A 46 -1.15 -5.46 1.29
CA GLN A 46 -1.04 -4.02 1.11
C GLN A 46 0.26 -3.52 1.72
N LEU A 47 1.12 -2.90 0.91
CA LEU A 47 2.31 -2.18 1.37
C LEU A 47 2.01 -0.70 1.38
N ILE A 48 2.19 -0.06 2.54
CA ILE A 48 1.94 1.38 2.72
C ILE A 48 3.26 2.09 2.91
N GLY A 49 3.46 3.17 2.17
CA GLY A 49 4.56 4.11 2.35
C GLY A 49 4.06 5.53 2.52
N TYR A 50 4.86 6.38 3.15
CA TYR A 50 4.58 7.81 3.28
C TYR A 50 5.59 8.63 2.48
N ASN A 51 5.16 9.79 1.99
CA ASN A 51 5.97 10.68 1.16
C ASN A 51 7.03 11.38 2.01
N SER A 52 8.24 10.82 2.00
CA SER A 52 9.38 11.33 2.78
C SER A 52 10.05 12.53 2.14
N ASP A 53 9.70 12.88 0.90
CA ASP A 53 10.19 14.11 0.25
C ASP A 53 9.42 15.35 0.74
N LEU A 54 8.16 15.19 1.17
CA LEU A 54 7.28 16.29 1.55
C LEU A 54 6.96 16.37 3.05
N TYR A 55 7.01 15.26 3.78
CA TYR A 55 6.56 15.18 5.17
C TYR A 55 7.59 14.46 6.04
N GLU A 56 7.67 14.86 7.31
CA GLU A 56 8.70 14.34 8.23
C GLU A 56 8.41 12.90 8.68
N ASN A 57 7.13 12.53 8.76
CA ASN A 57 6.71 11.23 9.24
C ASN A 57 5.33 10.81 8.69
N TYR A 58 4.99 9.56 8.93
CA TYR A 58 3.71 8.97 8.50
C TYR A 58 2.49 9.68 9.08
N ASP A 59 2.51 10.04 10.37
CA ASP A 59 1.34 10.64 11.03
C ASP A 59 0.96 11.96 10.38
N GLU A 60 1.95 12.82 10.10
CA GLU A 60 1.75 14.04 9.32
C GLU A 60 1.22 13.72 7.92
N ALA A 61 1.93 12.87 7.17
CA ALA A 61 1.64 12.57 5.77
C ALA A 61 0.26 11.94 5.57
N SER A 62 -0.21 11.11 6.51
CA SER A 62 -1.46 10.35 6.42
C SER A 62 -2.71 11.24 6.29
N THR A 63 -2.60 12.51 6.68
CA THR A 63 -3.70 13.49 6.62
C THR A 63 -3.54 14.51 5.50
N LYS A 64 -2.55 14.33 4.61
CA LYS A 64 -2.16 15.32 3.59
C LYS A 64 -2.28 14.78 2.16
N PRO A 65 -2.58 15.64 1.19
CA PRO A 65 -2.54 15.27 -0.24
C PRO A 65 -1.17 14.73 -0.63
N ASN A 66 -1.14 13.71 -1.50
CA ASN A 66 0.09 13.03 -1.94
C ASN A 66 0.94 12.41 -0.81
N GLY A 67 0.38 12.31 0.40
CA GLY A 67 1.12 11.89 1.59
C GLY A 67 1.38 10.40 1.67
N LEU A 68 0.56 9.56 1.03
CA LEU A 68 0.69 8.11 1.09
C LEU A 68 0.79 7.48 -0.30
N VAL A 69 1.43 6.31 -0.35
CA VAL A 69 1.37 5.37 -1.47
C VAL A 69 0.95 4.00 -0.95
N GLY A 70 0.11 3.31 -1.72
CA GLY A 70 -0.30 1.93 -1.47
C GLY A 70 0.07 1.03 -2.65
N ILE A 71 0.67 -0.12 -2.38
CA ILE A 71 0.86 -1.21 -3.35
C ILE A 71 0.01 -2.40 -2.90
N ALA A 72 -0.95 -2.80 -3.75
CA ALA A 72 -1.80 -3.96 -3.52
C ALA A 72 -1.30 -5.16 -4.35
N ILE A 73 -1.21 -6.33 -3.72
CA ILE A 73 -0.80 -7.60 -4.34
C ILE A 73 -1.86 -8.65 -4.01
N PHE A 74 -2.53 -9.18 -5.04
CA PHE A 74 -3.51 -10.26 -4.86
C PHE A 74 -2.83 -11.59 -4.54
N LEU A 75 -3.44 -12.34 -3.62
CA LEU A 75 -3.08 -13.72 -3.28
C LEU A 75 -4.02 -14.68 -3.99
N LYS A 76 -3.49 -15.75 -4.59
CA LYS A 76 -4.26 -16.76 -5.33
C LYS A 76 -4.06 -18.15 -4.75
#